data_AF-A0A967X4E0-F1
#
_entry.id   AF-A0A967X4E0-F1
#
_cell.length_a   1.000
_cell.length_b   1.000
_cell.length_c   1.000
_cell.angle_alpha   90.00
_cell.angle_beta   90.00
_cell.angle_gamma   90.00
#
_symmetry.space_group_name_H-M   'P 1'
#
loop_
_entity.id
_entity.type
_entity.pdbx_description
1 polymer ?
#
loop_
_entity_poly.entity_id
_entity_poly.type
_entity_poly.pdbx_seq_one_letter_code
_entity_poly.pdbx_strand_id
1 'polypeptide(L)' 'PNIVTIHSVEEVEGIHFLTMELVDGVGLEALIARGPFDLRQFFDLAVPLADALASAHENGVVHR' A
#
# COMPACT_ATOMS: atom_id res chain seq x y z
N PRO A 1 -3.76 -8.91 -4.71
CA PRO A 1 -4.27 -7.61 -5.24
C PRO A 1 -3.84 -6.48 -4.30
N ASN A 2 -3.76 -5.21 -4.77
CA ASN A 2 -3.43 -4.03 -3.94
C ASN A 2 -2.04 -4.08 -3.26
N ILE A 3 -1.06 -4.72 -3.91
CA ILE A 3 0.35 -4.75 -3.51
C ILE A 3 1.15 -4.21 -4.69
N VAL A 4 2.01 -3.22 -4.44
CA VAL A 4 2.83 -2.61 -5.50
C VAL A 4 3.80 -3.60 -6.12
N THR A 5 3.99 -3.50 -7.43
CA THR A 5 4.94 -4.36 -8.14
C THR A 5 6.36 -3.82 -7.98
N ILE A 6 7.29 -4.67 -7.54
CA ILE A 6 8.73 -4.36 -7.59
C ILE A 6 9.25 -4.66 -9.01
N HIS A 7 9.89 -3.68 -9.64
CA HIS A 7 10.49 -3.81 -10.97
C HIS A 7 11.98 -4.20 -10.88
N SER A 8 12.73 -3.63 -9.94
CA SER A 8 14.14 -3.98 -9.70
C SER A 8 14.53 -3.82 -8.23
N VAL A 9 15.56 -4.58 -7.84
CA VAL A 9 16.28 -4.45 -6.56
C VAL A 9 17.75 -4.27 -6.89
N GLU A 10 18.33 -3.16 -6.47
CA GLU A 10 19.69 -2.76 -6.81
C GLU A 10 20.49 -2.43 -5.55
N GLU A 11 21.82 -2.46 -5.64
CA GLU A 11 22.72 -2.09 -4.55
C GLU A 11 23.89 -1.25 -5.07
N VAL A 12 24.16 -0.13 -4.41
CA VAL A 12 25.33 0.72 -4.69
C VAL A 12 25.99 1.09 -3.37
N GLU A 13 27.27 0.76 -3.22
CA GLU A 13 28.06 1.06 -2.01
C GLU A 13 27.41 0.56 -0.71
N GLY A 14 26.74 -0.60 -0.75
CA GLY A 14 26.04 -1.19 0.40
C GLY A 14 24.64 -0.62 0.68
N ILE A 15 24.13 0.29 -0.17
CA ILE A 15 22.79 0.86 -0.05
C ILE A 15 21.86 0.15 -1.03
N HIS A 16 20.75 -0.41 -0.53
CA HIS A 16 19.73 -1.03 -1.37
C HIS A 16 18.73 -0.02 -1.91
N PHE A 17 18.40 -0.17 -3.19
CA PHE A 17 17.38 0.60 -3.90
C PHE A 17 16.30 -0.33 -4.44
N LEU A 18 15.05 0.11 -4.35
CA LEU A 18 13.90 -0.59 -4.89
C LEU A 18 13.25 0.30 -5.95
N THR A 19 13.22 -0.18 -7.20
CA THR A 19 12.36 0.43 -8.22
C THR A 19 11.03 -0.31 -8.19
N MET A 20 9.93 0.43 -8.06
CA MET A 20 8.59 -0.12 -7.97
C MET A 20 7.59 0.71 -8.77
N GLU A 21 6.40 0.15 -8.95
CA GLU A 21 5.27 0.81 -9.58
C GLU A 21 5.00 2.18 -8.94
N LEU A 22 4.87 3.21 -9.77
CA LEU A 22 4.48 4.54 -9.32
C LEU A 22 2.97 4.57 -9.09
N VAL A 23 2.56 4.77 -7.84
CA VAL A 23 1.16 4.98 -7.49
C VAL A 23 0.87 6.48 -7.46
N ASP A 24 0.21 6.97 -8.50
CA ASP A 24 -0.28 8.35 -8.53
C ASP A 24 -1.43 8.52 -7.54
N GLY A 25 -1.24 9.36 -6.53
CA GLY A 25 -2.24 9.58 -5.50
C GLY A 25 -1.71 10.37 -4.32
N VAL A 26 -2.48 10.34 -3.23
CA VAL A 26 -2.08 10.93 -1.94
C VAL A 26 -2.07 9.84 -0.88
N GLY A 27 -1.15 9.95 0.06
CA GLY A 27 -1.11 9.07 1.23
C GLY A 27 -2.41 9.16 2.04
N LEU A 28 -2.83 8.03 2.61
CA LEU A 28 -4.05 7.94 3.41
C LEU A 28 -4.00 8.87 4.63
N GLU A 29 -2.81 9.12 5.19
CA GLU A 29 -2.59 10.09 6.26
C GLU A 29 -3.01 11.51 5.88
N ALA A 30 -2.75 11.92 4.63
CA ALA A 30 -3.14 13.23 4.12
C ALA A 30 -4.66 13.31 3.88
N LEU A 31 -5.32 12.19 3.61
CA LEU A 31 -6.79 12.12 3.51
C LEU A 31 -7.43 12.19 4.89
N ILE A 32 -6.93 11.41 5.86
CA ILE A 32 -7.41 11.40 7.25
C ILE A 32 -7.27 12.78 7.89
N ALA A 33 -6.19 13.50 7.60
CA ALA A 33 -5.98 14.86 8.09
C ALA A 33 -7.05 15.87 7.64
N ARG A 34 -7.85 15.57 6.59
CA ARG A 34 -8.94 16.44 6.10
C ARG A 34 -10.23 16.31 6.91
N GLY A 35 -10.32 15.32 7.79
CA GLY A 35 -11.49 15.07 8.62
C GLY A 35 -12.08 13.67 8.42
N PRO A 36 -13.21 13.37 9.08
CA PRO A 36 -13.83 12.05 9.03
C PRO A 36 -14.33 11.72 7.62
N PHE A 37 -14.23 10.43 7.27
CA PHE A 37 -14.85 9.89 6.07
C PHE A 37 -16.35 9.66 6.28
N ASP A 38 -17.14 9.88 5.24
CA ASP A 38 -18.46 9.29 5.19
C ASP A 38 -18.37 7.77 5.01
N LEU A 39 -19.50 7.07 5.20
CA LEU A 39 -19.51 5.61 5.12
C LEU A 39 -19.10 5.09 3.74
N ARG A 40 -19.40 5.83 2.67
CA ARG A 40 -19.05 5.40 1.31
C ARG A 40 -17.54 5.47 1.11
N GLN A 41 -16.95 6.61 1.43
CA GLN A 41 -15.50 6.82 1.39
C GLN A 41 -14.76 5.81 2.26
N PHE A 42 -15.32 5.49 3.44
CA PHE A 42 -14.77 4.47 4.31
C PHE A 42 -14.71 3.11 3.61
N PHE A 43 -15.82 2.64 3.02
CA PHE A 43 -15.84 1.34 2.35
C PHE A 43 -15.00 1.30 1.06
N ASP A 44 -14.94 2.42 0.32
CA ASP A 44 -14.08 2.56 -0.86
C ASP A 44 -12.58 2.36 -0.52
N LEU A 45 -12.19 2.63 0.74
CA LEU A 45 -10.82 2.43 1.24
C LEU A 45 -10.64 1.10 1.97
N ALA A 46 -11.57 0.75 2.86
CA ALA A 46 -11.45 -0.38 3.76
C ALA A 46 -11.51 -1.73 3.04
N VAL A 47 -12.34 -1.86 2.00
CA VAL A 47 -12.47 -3.12 1.25
C VAL A 47 -11.18 -3.45 0.50
N PRO A 48 -10.61 -2.56 -0.34
CA PRO A 48 -9.33 -2.84 -0.99
C PRO A 48 -8.18 -3.08 -0.02
N LEU A 49 -8.16 -2.36 1.12
CA LEU A 49 -7.14 -2.55 2.15
C LEU A 49 -7.23 -3.93 2.78
N ALA A 50 -8.44 -4.40 3.10
CA ALA A 50 -8.66 -5.74 3.63
C ALA A 50 -8.24 -6.82 2.62
N ASP A 51 -8.55 -6.63 1.34
CA ASP A 51 -8.13 -7.53 0.26
C ASP A 51 -6.59 -7.58 0.11
N ALA A 52 -5.91 -6.45 0.29
CA ALA A 52 -4.45 -6.37 0.27
C ALA A 52 -3.84 -7.22 1.39
N LEU A 53 -4.35 -7.05 2.62
CA LEU A 53 -3.89 -7.79 3.79
C LEU A 53 -4.21 -9.28 3.67
N ALA A 54 -5.40 -9.64 3.18
CA ALA A 54 -5.76 -11.02 2.91
C ALA A 54 -4.77 -11.66 1.91
N SER A 55 -4.47 -10.96 0.81
CA SER A 55 -3.49 -11.42 -0.18
C SER A 55 -2.08 -11.58 0.42
N ALA A 56 -1.65 -10.69 1.31
CA ALA A 56 -0.37 -10.84 2.02
C ALA A 56 -0.37 -12.06 2.96
N HIS A 57 -1.45 -12.25 3.72
CA HIS A 57 -1.60 -13.36 4.65
C HIS A 57 -1.63 -14.72 3.93
N GLU A 58 -2.27 -14.82 2.77
CA GLU A 58 -2.25 -16.02 1.92
C GLU A 58 -0.83 -16.40 1.48
N ASN A 59 0.07 -15.42 1.38
CA ASN A 59 1.49 -15.62 1.09
C ASN A 59 2.35 -15.74 2.37
N GLY A 60 1.74 -15.92 3.54
CA GLY A 60 2.42 -16.09 4.82
C GLY A 60 3.06 -14.82 5.39
N VAL A 61 2.73 -13.65 4.83
CA VAL A 61 3.27 -12.35 5.27
C VAL A 61 2.27 -11.66 6.19
N VAL A 62 2.73 -11.23 7.37
CA VAL A 62 1.95 -10.38 8.28
C VAL A 62 2.51 -8.96 8.22
N HIS A 63 1.71 -8.01 7.73
CA HIS A 63 2.06 -6.60 7.75
C HIS A 63 1.90 -6.07 9.18
N ARG A 64 3.01 -5.65 9.80
CA ARG A 64 3.05 -5.15 11.17
C ARG A 64 3.31 -3.65 11.22
#